data_AF-R6BR37-F1
#
_entry.id   AF-R6BR37-F1
#
_cell.length_a   1.000
_cell.length_b   1.000
_cell.length_c   1.000
_cell.angle_alpha   90.00
_cell.angle_beta   90.00
_cell.angle_gamma   90.00
#
_symmetry.space_group_name_H-M   'P 1'
#
loop_
_entity.id
_entity.type
_entity.pdbx_description
1 polymer ?
#
loop_
_entity_poly.entity_id
_entity_poly.type
_entity_poly.pdbx_seq_one_letter_code
_entity_poly.pdbx_strand_id
1 'polypeptide(L)'
;MKKLKAIFSTALAFAMTFIVSTSCFATSPSNQGLTEPTERFVEMCDNLFNNPEEYKALDKAQNDVTNMFINKYAPYYNSKEYNVLLDAFKDELYGIMWENESQKATRGTIVDRSVEKSFYVIDETTEFSPGKTFEMTYTVSGDYSFDSSTRQIVDYSDAQLNIDYFWAGSAFDYHLFGVSTSATPTSGNNRVNFRATFSLTLEFEYDINNFPITAEEDFGPYSGSVLGYAQ
;
A
#
# COMPACT_ATOMS: atom_id res chain seq x y z
N MET A 1 -63.75 -32.93 3.65
CA MET A 1 -62.79 -31.83 3.36
C MET A 1 -61.85 -31.45 4.52
N LYS A 2 -62.14 -31.73 5.81
CA LYS A 2 -61.23 -31.38 6.93
C LYS A 2 -59.97 -32.26 7.04
N LYS A 3 -60.03 -33.54 6.66
CA LYS A 3 -58.89 -34.47 6.77
C LYS A 3 -57.80 -34.29 5.69
N LEU A 4 -58.13 -33.72 4.53
CA LEU A 4 -57.17 -33.50 3.44
C LEU A 4 -56.26 -32.28 3.68
N LYS A 5 -56.76 -31.26 4.38
CA LYS A 5 -56.00 -30.06 4.77
C LYS A 5 -54.95 -30.34 5.85
N ALA A 6 -55.24 -31.28 6.76
CA ALA A 6 -54.31 -31.67 7.82
C ALA A 6 -53.07 -32.38 7.26
N ILE A 7 -53.25 -33.24 6.24
CA ILE A 7 -52.16 -34.01 5.63
C ILE A 7 -51.22 -33.12 4.80
N PHE A 8 -51.78 -32.14 4.08
CA PHE A 8 -50.98 -31.15 3.34
C PHE A 8 -50.20 -30.21 4.27
N SER A 9 -50.77 -29.85 5.42
CA SER A 9 -50.10 -28.99 6.41
C SER A 9 -48.93 -29.70 7.10
N THR A 10 -49.03 -31.00 7.34
CA THR A 10 -47.94 -31.79 7.94
C THR A 10 -46.81 -32.09 6.95
N ALA A 11 -47.12 -32.24 5.66
CA ALA A 11 -46.09 -32.43 4.62
C ALA A 11 -45.27 -31.16 4.37
N LEU A 12 -45.89 -29.97 4.44
CA LEU A 12 -45.21 -28.69 4.26
C LEU A 12 -44.27 -28.35 5.44
N ALA A 13 -44.67 -28.72 6.67
CA ALA A 13 -43.85 -28.50 7.86
C ALA A 13 -42.59 -29.40 7.89
N PHE A 14 -42.67 -30.62 7.35
CA PHE A 14 -41.51 -31.51 7.17
C PHE A 14 -40.58 -31.06 6.03
N ALA A 15 -41.11 -30.42 4.99
CA ALA A 15 -40.30 -29.85 3.92
C ALA A 15 -39.55 -28.57 4.37
N MET A 16 -40.13 -27.77 5.28
CA MET A 16 -39.45 -26.59 5.82
C MET A 16 -38.36 -26.90 6.85
N THR A 17 -38.39 -28.07 7.51
CA THR A 17 -37.33 -28.46 8.45
C THR A 17 -36.05 -28.94 7.74
N PHE A 18 -36.12 -29.26 6.44
CA PHE A 18 -34.95 -29.61 5.63
C PHE A 18 -34.21 -28.39 5.03
N ILE A 19 -34.75 -27.18 5.14
CA ILE A 19 -34.14 -25.97 4.57
C ILE A 19 -33.28 -25.20 5.61
N VAL A 20 -33.30 -25.60 6.89
CA VAL A 20 -32.57 -24.89 7.97
C VAL A 20 -31.26 -25.61 8.38
N SER A 21 -30.81 -26.58 7.58
CA SER A 21 -29.52 -27.24 7.78
C SER A 21 -28.59 -27.06 6.57
N THR A 22 -28.62 -25.89 5.93
CA THR A 22 -27.38 -25.35 5.38
C THR A 22 -26.53 -24.97 6.57
N SER A 23 -25.62 -25.87 6.94
CA SER A 23 -24.44 -25.51 7.70
C SER A 23 -23.88 -24.26 7.01
N CYS A 24 -24.06 -23.10 7.62
CA CYS A 24 -23.16 -21.99 7.41
C CYS A 24 -21.84 -22.51 7.96
N PHE A 25 -21.10 -23.24 7.13
CA PHE A 25 -19.66 -23.17 7.23
C PHE A 25 -19.39 -21.70 6.94
N ALA A 26 -19.27 -20.91 8.01
CA ALA A 26 -18.41 -19.76 7.95
C ALA A 26 -17.12 -20.33 7.37
N THR A 27 -16.88 -20.07 6.09
CA THR A 27 -15.57 -20.26 5.50
C THR A 27 -14.66 -19.52 6.46
N SER A 28 -13.81 -20.27 7.18
CA SER A 28 -12.69 -19.67 7.86
C SER A 28 -12.09 -18.67 6.88
N PRO A 29 -11.84 -17.41 7.27
CA PRO A 29 -11.20 -16.46 6.37
C PRO A 29 -10.04 -17.19 5.71
N SER A 30 -10.03 -17.22 4.39
CA SER A 30 -8.93 -17.86 3.68
C SER A 30 -7.67 -17.16 4.15
N ASN A 31 -6.82 -17.85 4.92
CA ASN A 31 -5.52 -17.35 5.38
C ASN A 31 -4.52 -17.21 4.22
N GLN A 32 -5.02 -17.00 3.01
CA GLN A 32 -4.26 -16.71 1.81
C GLN A 32 -4.27 -15.19 1.68
N GLY A 33 -3.09 -14.59 1.66
CA GLY A 33 -2.87 -13.16 1.41
C GLY A 33 -3.33 -12.76 0.00
N LEU A 34 -2.84 -11.64 -0.53
CA LEU A 34 -3.25 -11.19 -1.86
C LEU A 34 -2.88 -12.21 -2.95
N THR A 35 -3.85 -13.06 -3.31
CA THR A 35 -3.77 -14.03 -4.41
C THR A 35 -4.26 -13.43 -5.72
N GLU A 36 -4.98 -12.31 -5.66
CA GLU A 36 -5.54 -11.60 -6.79
C GLU A 36 -5.24 -10.10 -6.68
N PRO A 37 -5.13 -9.39 -7.81
CA PRO A 37 -5.06 -7.93 -7.89
C PRO A 37 -6.16 -7.26 -7.08
N THR A 38 -5.77 -6.38 -6.16
CA THR A 38 -6.71 -5.49 -5.48
C THR A 38 -7.16 -4.36 -6.40
N GLU A 39 -8.27 -3.71 -6.05
CA GLU A 39 -8.67 -2.46 -6.72
C GLU A 39 -7.58 -1.40 -6.63
N ARG A 40 -6.86 -1.34 -5.50
CA ARG A 40 -5.74 -0.42 -5.30
C ARG A 40 -4.56 -0.74 -6.21
N PHE A 41 -4.21 -2.01 -6.37
CA PHE A 41 -3.17 -2.43 -7.31
C PHE A 41 -3.52 -2.06 -8.75
N VAL A 42 -4.78 -2.29 -9.15
CA VAL A 42 -5.29 -1.91 -10.47
C VAL A 42 -5.20 -0.40 -10.67
N GLU A 43 -5.63 0.40 -9.69
CA GLU A 43 -5.49 1.87 -9.71
C GLU A 43 -4.04 2.32 -9.90
N MET A 44 -3.10 1.70 -9.17
CA MET A 44 -1.68 2.06 -9.28
C MET A 44 -1.08 1.65 -10.62
N CYS A 45 -1.50 0.52 -11.19
CA CYS A 45 -1.14 0.16 -12.56
C CYS A 45 -1.70 1.17 -13.55
N ASP A 46 -2.97 1.52 -13.46
CA ASP A 46 -3.60 2.50 -14.35
C ASP A 46 -2.88 3.86 -14.28
N ASN A 47 -2.52 4.30 -13.07
CA ASN A 47 -1.74 5.53 -12.87
C ASN A 47 -0.35 5.46 -13.51
N LEU A 48 0.38 4.37 -13.30
CA LEU A 48 1.72 4.16 -13.88
C LEU A 48 1.69 4.15 -15.42
N PHE A 49 0.79 3.37 -16.01
CA PHE A 49 0.76 3.17 -17.46
C PHE A 49 0.17 4.37 -18.20
N ASN A 50 -0.78 5.10 -17.61
CA ASN A 50 -1.40 6.26 -18.25
C ASN A 50 -0.64 7.57 -17.97
N ASN A 51 0.05 7.69 -16.83
CA ASN A 51 0.74 8.91 -16.41
C ASN A 51 2.21 8.63 -16.00
N PRO A 52 3.04 8.08 -16.90
CA PRO A 52 4.42 7.67 -16.57
C PRO A 52 5.36 8.82 -16.23
N GLU A 53 4.95 10.07 -16.46
CA GLU A 53 5.71 11.25 -16.04
C GLU A 53 5.49 11.58 -14.56
N GLU A 54 4.34 11.22 -14.00
CA GLU A 54 3.95 11.49 -12.60
C GLU A 54 4.20 10.28 -11.70
N TYR A 55 3.97 9.07 -12.22
CA TYR A 55 4.13 7.82 -11.51
C TYR A 55 5.34 7.06 -12.04
N LYS A 56 6.26 6.72 -11.15
CA LYS A 56 7.52 6.04 -11.48
C LYS A 56 7.58 4.65 -10.86
N ALA A 57 7.94 3.65 -11.64
CA ALA A 57 8.23 2.31 -11.12
C ALA A 57 9.70 2.23 -10.71
N LEU A 58 9.92 1.74 -9.49
CA LEU A 58 11.24 1.54 -8.90
C LEU A 58 11.58 0.06 -8.85
N ASP A 59 12.76 -0.35 -9.29
CA ASP A 59 13.25 -1.73 -9.11
C ASP A 59 13.58 -2.02 -7.63
N LYS A 60 13.93 -3.27 -7.30
CA LYS A 60 14.32 -3.66 -5.93
C LYS A 60 15.54 -2.91 -5.36
N ALA A 61 16.36 -2.30 -6.23
CA ALA A 61 17.48 -1.43 -5.84
C ALA A 61 17.08 0.07 -5.82
N GLN A 62 15.79 0.37 -5.98
CA GLN A 62 15.18 1.70 -6.05
C GLN A 62 15.65 2.58 -7.23
N ASN A 63 16.09 1.98 -8.33
CA ASN A 63 16.34 2.70 -9.57
C ASN A 63 15.03 2.88 -10.34
N ASP A 64 14.88 4.04 -11.01
CA ASP A 64 13.77 4.27 -11.93
C ASP A 64 13.87 3.33 -13.14
N VAL A 65 12.90 2.42 -13.24
CA VAL A 65 12.75 1.46 -14.33
C VAL A 65 11.43 1.64 -15.08
N THR A 66 10.76 2.79 -14.92
CA THR A 66 9.43 3.09 -15.45
C THR A 66 9.28 2.73 -16.92
N ASN A 67 10.18 3.25 -17.76
CA ASN A 67 10.14 2.99 -19.20
C ASN A 67 10.39 1.53 -19.54
N MET A 68 11.28 0.85 -18.81
CA MET A 68 11.57 -0.57 -19.04
C MET A 68 10.37 -1.43 -18.67
N PHE A 69 9.78 -1.19 -17.49
CA PHE A 69 8.63 -1.92 -17.00
C PHE A 69 7.41 -1.72 -17.90
N ILE A 70 7.06 -0.47 -18.22
CA ILE A 70 5.92 -0.15 -19.08
C ILE A 70 6.08 -0.79 -20.46
N ASN A 71 7.24 -0.65 -21.11
CA ASN A 71 7.44 -1.21 -22.44
C ASN A 71 7.35 -2.74 -22.46
N LYS A 72 7.87 -3.40 -21.42
CA LYS A 72 7.83 -4.86 -21.28
C LYS A 72 6.41 -5.37 -21.02
N TYR A 73 5.64 -4.66 -20.18
CA TYR A 73 4.35 -5.14 -19.70
C TYR A 73 3.12 -4.47 -20.34
N ALA A 74 3.30 -3.53 -21.27
CA ALA A 74 2.21 -2.88 -22.00
C ALA A 74 1.20 -3.85 -22.65
N PRO A 75 1.60 -4.97 -23.28
CA PRO A 75 0.63 -5.92 -23.84
C PRO A 75 -0.32 -6.49 -22.78
N TYR A 76 0.19 -6.81 -21.58
CA TYR A 76 -0.59 -7.36 -20.48
C TYR A 76 -1.52 -6.31 -19.87
N TYR A 77 -1.04 -5.08 -19.71
CA TYR A 77 -1.87 -3.95 -19.28
C TYR A 77 -3.02 -3.69 -20.27
N ASN A 78 -2.74 -3.62 -21.57
CA ASN A 78 -3.76 -3.39 -22.60
C ASN A 78 -4.82 -4.51 -22.67
N SER A 79 -4.43 -5.75 -22.38
CA SER A 79 -5.33 -6.90 -22.28
C SER A 79 -6.01 -7.06 -20.91
N LYS A 80 -5.73 -6.16 -19.95
CA LYS A 80 -6.21 -6.19 -18.55
C LYS A 80 -5.81 -7.46 -17.79
N GLU A 81 -4.64 -8.01 -18.11
CA GLU A 81 -4.07 -9.19 -17.46
C GLU A 81 -3.36 -8.80 -16.14
N TYR A 82 -4.10 -8.24 -15.19
CA TYR A 82 -3.53 -7.70 -13.95
C TYR A 82 -2.88 -8.76 -13.04
N ASN A 83 -3.25 -10.04 -13.15
CA ASN A 83 -2.54 -11.12 -12.46
C ASN A 83 -1.06 -11.21 -12.90
N VAL A 84 -0.80 -11.08 -14.21
CA VAL A 84 0.57 -11.08 -14.74
C VAL A 84 1.34 -9.85 -14.29
N LEU A 85 0.66 -8.70 -14.21
CA LEU A 85 1.25 -7.47 -13.69
C LEU A 85 1.58 -7.58 -12.20
N LEU A 86 0.72 -8.24 -11.41
CA LEU A 86 0.95 -8.45 -9.98
C LEU A 86 2.16 -9.33 -9.73
N ASP A 87 2.29 -10.43 -10.47
CA ASP A 87 3.47 -11.30 -10.40
C ASP A 87 4.74 -10.54 -10.82
N ALA A 88 4.69 -9.82 -11.93
CA ALA A 88 5.79 -8.97 -12.38
C ALA A 88 6.18 -7.89 -11.36
N PHE A 89 5.21 -7.28 -10.69
CA PHE A 89 5.44 -6.28 -9.66
C PHE A 89 6.20 -6.89 -8.48
N LYS A 90 5.71 -8.02 -7.94
CA LYS A 90 6.35 -8.71 -6.82
C LYS A 90 7.78 -9.13 -7.16
N ASP A 91 7.99 -9.64 -8.38
CA ASP A 91 9.29 -10.13 -8.83
C ASP A 91 10.31 -9.00 -9.11
N GLU A 92 9.89 -7.92 -9.75
CA GLU A 92 10.81 -6.94 -10.34
C GLU A 92 10.86 -5.60 -9.62
N LEU A 93 9.77 -5.19 -8.97
CA LEU A 93 9.62 -3.83 -8.45
C LEU A 93 9.73 -3.77 -6.93
N TYR A 94 10.37 -2.71 -6.45
CA TYR A 94 10.21 -2.26 -5.06
C TYR A 94 8.83 -1.62 -4.87
N GLY A 95 8.43 -0.77 -5.80
CA GLY A 95 7.17 -0.05 -5.69
C GLY A 95 6.91 0.93 -6.83
N ILE A 96 5.74 1.56 -6.79
CA ILE A 96 5.39 2.72 -7.62
C ILE A 96 5.44 3.96 -6.73
N MET A 97 6.08 5.03 -7.19
CA MET A 97 6.19 6.28 -6.45
C MET A 97 5.65 7.47 -7.25
N TRP A 98 5.19 8.48 -6.54
CA TRP A 98 4.79 9.77 -7.10
C TRP A 98 5.14 10.89 -6.10
N GLU A 99 5.31 12.10 -6.63
CA GLU A 99 5.66 13.29 -5.84
C GLU A 99 4.58 14.37 -6.01
N ASN A 100 4.23 15.04 -4.92
CA ASN A 100 3.42 16.24 -4.95
C ASN A 100 4.13 17.39 -4.25
N GLU A 101 3.89 18.59 -4.73
CA GLU A 101 4.35 19.80 -4.08
C GLU A 101 3.24 20.85 -4.07
N SER A 102 3.04 21.49 -2.93
CA SER A 102 2.00 22.51 -2.76
C SER A 102 2.56 23.77 -2.11
N GLN A 103 2.10 24.93 -2.59
CA GLN A 103 2.37 26.21 -1.95
C GLN A 103 1.33 26.46 -0.85
N LYS A 104 1.79 26.68 0.38
CA LYS A 104 0.93 26.96 1.54
C LYS A 104 0.63 28.44 1.68
N ALA A 105 1.65 29.29 1.56
CA ALA A 105 1.53 30.73 1.75
C ALA A 105 2.66 31.51 1.08
N THR A 106 2.47 32.82 0.97
CA THR A 106 3.51 33.78 0.56
C THR A 106 3.42 35.03 1.43
N ARG A 107 4.55 35.45 2.01
CA ARG A 107 4.67 36.60 2.91
C ARG A 107 5.89 37.43 2.53
N GLY A 108 5.66 38.51 1.79
CA GLY A 108 6.76 39.29 1.22
C GLY A 108 7.57 38.43 0.24
N THR A 109 8.87 38.26 0.48
CA THR A 109 9.74 37.40 -0.32
C THR A 109 9.72 35.94 0.12
N ILE A 110 9.15 35.62 1.29
CA ILE A 110 9.15 34.25 1.82
C ILE A 110 7.98 33.46 1.24
N VAL A 111 8.28 32.29 0.70
CA VAL A 111 7.30 31.33 0.15
C VAL A 111 7.35 30.08 1.00
N ASP A 112 6.19 29.67 1.53
CA ASP A 112 6.02 28.46 2.33
C ASP A 112 5.47 27.34 1.45
N ARG A 113 6.08 26.16 1.48
CA ARG A 113 5.70 25.00 0.68
C ARG A 113 5.67 23.71 1.51
N SER A 114 4.90 22.73 1.02
CA SER A 114 4.94 21.33 1.42
C SER A 114 5.39 20.50 0.23
N VAL A 115 6.26 19.54 0.48
CA VAL A 115 6.62 18.52 -0.51
C VAL A 115 6.38 17.15 0.09
N GLU A 116 5.89 16.23 -0.72
CA GLU A 116 5.64 14.85 -0.34
C GLU A 116 6.03 13.89 -1.45
N LYS A 117 6.47 12.70 -1.06
CA LYS A 117 6.65 11.55 -1.94
C LYS A 117 5.97 10.36 -1.34
N SER A 118 5.09 9.75 -2.11
CA SER A 118 4.36 8.56 -1.73
C SER A 118 4.92 7.34 -2.46
N PHE A 119 4.79 6.19 -1.82
CA PHE A 119 5.29 4.91 -2.30
C PHE A 119 4.21 3.86 -2.10
N TYR A 120 3.77 3.25 -3.18
CA TYR A 120 2.96 2.04 -3.19
C TYR A 120 3.87 0.81 -3.30
N VAL A 121 3.79 -0.07 -2.30
CA VAL A 121 4.65 -1.26 -2.16
C VAL A 121 3.79 -2.50 -1.93
N ILE A 122 4.24 -3.62 -2.47
CA ILE A 122 3.71 -4.96 -2.19
C ILE A 122 4.88 -5.82 -1.72
N ASP A 123 4.69 -6.54 -0.62
CA ASP A 123 5.68 -7.45 -0.05
C ASP A 123 5.03 -8.78 0.36
N GLU A 124 5.82 -9.84 0.52
CA GLU A 124 5.32 -11.19 0.84
C GLU A 124 6.17 -11.92 1.89
N THR A 125 5.51 -12.62 2.82
CA THR A 125 6.17 -13.48 3.81
C THR A 125 6.84 -14.70 3.18
N THR A 126 7.92 -15.20 3.77
CA THR A 126 8.58 -16.43 3.28
C THR A 126 8.43 -17.67 4.17
N GLU A 127 8.14 -17.51 5.47
CA GLU A 127 8.32 -18.62 6.43
C GLU A 127 7.05 -19.37 6.84
N PHE A 128 5.83 -18.84 6.58
CA PHE A 128 4.60 -19.46 7.09
C PHE A 128 3.42 -19.45 6.09
N SER A 129 3.32 -20.54 5.30
CA SER A 129 2.24 -20.86 4.32
C SER A 129 2.33 -20.11 2.98
N PRO A 130 1.92 -20.71 1.84
CA PRO A 130 1.79 -19.97 0.59
C PRO A 130 0.86 -18.76 0.76
N GLY A 131 1.42 -17.57 0.50
CA GLY A 131 0.71 -16.31 0.33
C GLY A 131 0.37 -15.60 1.64
N LYS A 132 1.24 -14.68 2.08
CA LYS A 132 0.81 -13.53 2.92
C LYS A 132 1.41 -12.27 2.33
N THR A 133 0.88 -11.93 1.19
CA THR A 133 1.16 -10.69 0.47
C THR A 133 0.39 -9.56 1.14
N PHE A 134 1.04 -8.45 1.42
CA PHE A 134 0.38 -7.21 1.82
C PHE A 134 0.70 -6.09 0.85
N GLU A 135 -0.18 -5.10 0.81
CA GLU A 135 0.00 -3.86 0.08
C GLU A 135 0.02 -2.68 1.06
N MET A 136 0.90 -1.72 0.80
CA MET A 136 1.10 -0.55 1.65
C MET A 136 1.29 0.68 0.79
N THR A 137 0.67 1.79 1.17
CA THR A 137 1.08 3.12 0.72
C THR A 137 1.65 3.88 1.91
N TYR A 138 2.86 4.40 1.78
CA TYR A 138 3.43 5.31 2.75
C TYR A 138 3.93 6.59 2.09
N THR A 139 3.92 7.69 2.84
CA THR A 139 4.32 9.01 2.38
C THR A 139 5.39 9.59 3.28
N VAL A 140 6.45 10.12 2.66
CA VAL A 140 7.46 10.95 3.31
C VAL A 140 7.22 12.39 2.89
N SER A 141 7.04 13.28 3.86
CA SER A 141 6.75 14.70 3.58
C SER A 141 7.54 15.63 4.47
N GLY A 142 7.55 16.91 4.09
CA GLY A 142 8.20 17.95 4.85
C GLY A 142 7.75 19.34 4.40
N ASP A 143 7.79 20.27 5.36
CA ASP A 143 7.50 21.67 5.12
C ASP A 143 8.79 22.46 5.06
N TYR A 144 8.83 23.44 4.15
CA TYR A 144 9.97 24.33 4.02
C TYR A 144 9.56 25.70 3.55
N SER A 145 10.39 26.68 3.90
CA SER A 145 10.24 28.06 3.49
C SER A 145 11.51 28.51 2.79
N PHE A 146 11.36 29.29 1.73
CA PHE A 146 12.49 29.89 1.04
C PHE A 146 12.24 31.35 0.71
N ASP A 147 13.32 32.13 0.64
CA ASP A 147 13.27 33.49 0.15
C ASP A 147 13.36 33.48 -1.39
N SER A 148 12.31 33.93 -2.05
CA SER A 148 12.18 33.98 -3.51
C SER A 148 13.18 34.90 -4.21
N SER A 149 13.73 35.90 -3.52
CA SER A 149 14.74 36.81 -4.10
C SER A 149 16.13 36.20 -4.11
N THR A 150 16.48 35.44 -3.06
CA THR A 150 17.80 34.82 -2.91
C THR A 150 17.83 33.35 -3.34
N ARG A 151 16.65 32.71 -3.47
CA ARG A 151 16.48 31.27 -3.69
C ARG A 151 17.21 30.42 -2.65
N GLN A 152 17.10 30.83 -1.39
CA GLN A 152 17.69 30.13 -0.25
C GLN A 152 16.59 29.65 0.68
N ILE A 153 16.73 28.41 1.16
CA ILE A 153 15.93 27.85 2.23
C ILE A 153 16.20 28.66 3.50
N VAL A 154 15.15 29.14 4.14
CA VAL A 154 15.23 29.96 5.36
C VAL A 154 14.69 29.22 6.58
N ASP A 155 13.82 28.23 6.37
CA ASP A 155 13.25 27.40 7.44
C ASP A 155 12.79 26.05 6.88
N TYR A 156 12.73 25.02 7.72
CA TYR A 156 12.24 23.69 7.37
C TYR A 156 11.84 22.87 8.61
N SER A 157 10.85 21.99 8.45
CA SER A 157 10.45 21.03 9.48
C SER A 157 11.37 19.81 9.52
N ASP A 158 11.19 18.93 10.51
CA ASP A 158 11.61 17.54 10.35
C ASP A 158 10.76 16.83 9.27
N ALA A 159 11.28 15.74 8.73
CA ALA A 159 10.50 14.88 7.85
C ALA A 159 9.39 14.17 8.64
N GLN A 160 8.24 14.00 8.00
CA GLN A 160 7.10 13.25 8.50
C GLN A 160 6.97 11.95 7.71
N LEU A 161 6.59 10.88 8.40
CA LEU A 161 6.25 9.59 7.81
C LEU A 161 4.77 9.31 8.10
N ASN A 162 4.00 9.00 7.08
CA ASN A 162 2.63 8.53 7.22
C ASN A 162 2.45 7.18 6.52
N ILE A 163 1.68 6.28 7.12
CA ILE A 163 1.14 5.09 6.43
C ILE A 163 -0.26 5.46 5.98
N ASP A 164 -0.43 5.74 4.70
CA ASP A 164 -1.68 6.21 4.12
C ASP A 164 -2.67 5.06 3.89
N TYR A 165 -2.12 3.87 3.63
CA TYR A 165 -2.89 2.66 3.34
C TYR A 165 -2.09 1.43 3.74
N PHE A 166 -2.77 0.45 4.32
CA PHE A 166 -2.22 -0.87 4.60
C PHE A 166 -3.30 -1.92 4.45
N TRP A 167 -3.02 -2.99 3.71
CA TRP A 167 -3.93 -4.11 3.55
C TRP A 167 -3.16 -5.42 3.43
N ALA A 168 -3.37 -6.30 4.41
CA ALA A 168 -2.84 -7.67 4.44
C ALA A 168 -3.97 -8.72 4.58
N GLY A 169 -5.23 -8.28 4.63
CA GLY A 169 -6.38 -9.08 5.05
C GLY A 169 -6.78 -8.80 6.50
N SER A 170 -8.00 -9.20 6.88
CA SER A 170 -8.60 -8.81 8.17
C SER A 170 -8.04 -9.55 9.40
N ALA A 171 -7.20 -10.56 9.19
CA ALA A 171 -6.58 -11.37 10.25
C ALA A 171 -5.16 -10.89 10.60
N PHE A 172 -4.77 -9.74 10.06
CA PHE A 172 -3.42 -9.20 10.13
C PHE A 172 -3.44 -7.84 10.79
N ASP A 173 -2.55 -7.65 11.75
CA ASP A 173 -2.23 -6.38 12.35
C ASP A 173 -0.78 -6.02 12.02
N TYR A 174 -0.45 -4.73 12.04
CA TYR A 174 0.92 -4.28 11.81
C TYR A 174 1.37 -3.25 12.84
N HIS A 175 2.66 -3.29 13.15
CA HIS A 175 3.30 -2.35 14.06
C HIS A 175 4.56 -1.78 13.43
N LEU A 176 4.70 -0.46 13.44
CA LEU A 176 5.91 0.21 12.96
C LEU A 176 6.99 0.19 14.04
N PHE A 177 8.22 -0.08 13.64
CA PHE A 177 9.39 0.03 14.50
C PHE A 177 10.59 0.59 13.75
N GLY A 178 11.64 0.98 14.47
CA GLY A 178 12.85 1.54 13.85
C GLY A 178 12.61 2.83 13.05
N VAL A 179 11.53 3.57 13.36
CA VAL A 179 11.19 4.80 12.66
C VAL A 179 12.26 5.86 12.92
N SER A 180 12.85 6.37 11.84
CA SER A 180 13.82 7.47 11.87
C SER A 180 13.47 8.46 10.78
N THR A 181 13.31 9.72 11.15
CA THR A 181 13.07 10.82 10.21
C THR A 181 14.17 11.86 10.33
N SER A 182 14.48 12.55 9.22
CA SER A 182 15.45 13.64 9.22
C SER A 182 15.20 14.64 8.08
N ALA A 183 15.64 15.88 8.30
CA ALA A 183 15.67 16.91 7.29
C ALA A 183 17.08 17.51 7.21
N THR A 184 17.66 17.53 6.01
CA THR A 184 19.04 18.01 5.80
C THR A 184 19.08 18.98 4.62
N PRO A 185 19.46 20.26 4.82
CA PRO A 185 19.70 21.18 3.72
C PRO A 185 20.93 20.77 2.91
N THR A 186 20.91 21.04 1.61
CA THR A 186 22.08 20.81 0.74
C THR A 186 23.13 21.91 0.93
N SER A 187 24.37 21.69 0.47
CA SER A 187 25.49 22.63 0.66
C SER A 187 25.25 24.02 0.05
N GLY A 188 24.40 24.14 -0.97
CA GLY A 188 24.00 25.42 -1.57
C GLY A 188 22.78 26.07 -0.91
N ASN A 189 22.23 25.43 0.13
CA ASN A 189 21.06 25.83 0.90
C ASN A 189 19.86 26.27 0.04
N ASN A 190 19.73 25.70 -1.16
CA ASN A 190 18.63 25.93 -2.09
C ASN A 190 17.69 24.72 -2.19
N ARG A 191 17.99 23.67 -1.42
CA ARG A 191 17.21 22.43 -1.34
C ARG A 191 17.31 21.87 0.06
N VAL A 192 16.26 21.21 0.49
CA VAL A 192 16.22 20.42 1.73
C VAL A 192 15.77 19.00 1.41
N ASN A 193 16.47 18.01 1.94
CA ASN A 193 16.15 16.60 1.77
C ASN A 193 15.44 16.09 3.02
N PHE A 194 14.19 15.68 2.86
CA PHE A 194 13.39 15.02 3.88
C PHE A 194 13.50 13.51 3.69
N ARG A 195 13.87 12.78 4.74
CA ARG A 195 14.05 11.33 4.69
C ARG A 195 13.33 10.66 5.84
N ALA A 196 12.74 9.51 5.54
CA ALA A 196 12.26 8.58 6.56
C ALA A 196 12.77 7.17 6.28
N THR A 197 13.00 6.41 7.33
CA THR A 197 13.23 4.96 7.30
C THR A 197 12.39 4.31 8.39
N PHE A 198 11.84 3.14 8.13
CA PHE A 198 11.09 2.37 9.12
C PHE A 198 11.08 0.90 8.75
N SER A 199 10.72 0.06 9.70
CA SER A 199 10.36 -1.34 9.50
C SER A 199 8.96 -1.58 10.05
N LEU A 200 8.36 -2.68 9.65
CA LEU A 200 7.06 -3.10 10.19
C LEU A 200 7.12 -4.55 10.61
N THR A 201 6.46 -4.87 11.72
CA THR A 201 6.16 -6.24 12.14
C THR A 201 4.73 -6.51 11.71
N LEU A 202 4.52 -7.61 10.98
CA LEU A 202 3.21 -8.12 10.64
C LEU A 202 2.84 -9.24 11.62
N GLU A 203 1.79 -9.04 12.41
CA GLU A 203 1.26 -10.03 13.34
C GLU A 203 0.03 -10.70 12.73
N PHE A 204 -0.05 -12.02 12.84
CA PHE A 204 -1.22 -12.79 12.37
C PHE A 204 -1.52 -13.98 13.26
N GLU A 205 -2.81 -14.26 13.41
CA GLU A 205 -3.31 -15.41 14.16
C GLU A 205 -3.73 -16.53 13.20
N TYR A 206 -3.35 -17.77 13.53
CA TYR A 206 -3.82 -18.95 12.82
C TYR A 206 -3.96 -20.16 13.76
N ASP A 207 -4.91 -21.04 13.45
CA ASP A 207 -5.15 -22.23 14.25
C ASP A 207 -4.32 -23.42 13.76
N ILE A 208 -3.58 -24.05 14.68
CA ILE A 208 -3.05 -25.42 14.49
C ILE A 208 -3.83 -26.35 15.41
N ASN A 209 -4.58 -27.31 14.84
CA ASN A 209 -5.34 -28.30 15.61
C ASN A 209 -6.30 -27.67 16.65
N ASN A 210 -6.97 -26.57 16.30
CA ASN A 210 -7.85 -25.77 17.17
C ASN A 210 -7.13 -25.09 18.35
N PHE A 211 -5.81 -24.87 18.25
CA PHE A 211 -5.07 -23.99 19.13
C PHE A 211 -4.66 -22.72 18.38
N PRO A 212 -5.08 -21.53 18.84
CA PRO A 212 -4.68 -20.28 18.21
C PRO A 212 -3.18 -20.06 18.46
N ILE A 213 -2.47 -19.74 17.39
CA ILE A 213 -1.06 -19.37 17.39
C ILE A 213 -0.94 -17.98 16.79
N THR A 214 -0.27 -17.10 17.51
CA THR A 214 0.20 -15.80 17.00
C THR A 214 1.59 -16.00 16.43
N ALA A 215 1.81 -15.50 15.22
CA ALA A 215 3.15 -15.38 14.64
C ALA A 215 3.37 -13.97 14.10
N GLU A 216 4.64 -13.59 14.06
CA GLU A 216 5.11 -12.27 13.68
C GLU A 216 6.19 -12.42 12.60
N GLU A 217 6.21 -11.54 11.62
CA GLU A 217 7.27 -11.44 10.63
C GLU A 217 7.65 -9.97 10.40
N ASP A 218 8.95 -9.69 10.40
CA ASP A 218 9.49 -8.34 10.25
C ASP A 218 9.82 -8.05 8.78
N PHE A 219 9.44 -6.86 8.33
CA PHE A 219 9.67 -6.37 6.98
C PHE A 219 10.42 -5.04 6.95
N GLY A 220 11.06 -4.79 5.81
CA GLY A 220 11.89 -3.62 5.55
C GLY A 220 13.39 -3.87 5.84
N PRO A 221 14.17 -2.80 6.07
CA PRO A 221 13.72 -1.42 6.24
C PRO A 221 13.18 -0.82 4.93
N TYR A 222 12.02 -0.19 5.03
CA TYR A 222 11.51 0.72 4.01
C TYR A 222 12.19 2.08 4.17
N SER A 223 12.35 2.78 3.05
CA SER A 223 12.91 4.12 3.07
C SER A 223 12.32 4.98 1.97
N GLY A 224 12.27 6.27 2.23
CA GLY A 224 11.83 7.25 1.24
C GLY A 224 12.53 8.58 1.47
N SER A 225 12.73 9.33 0.39
CA SER A 225 13.26 10.68 0.45
C SER A 225 12.66 11.59 -0.60
N VAL A 226 12.39 12.83 -0.22
CA VAL A 226 11.84 13.86 -1.08
C VAL A 226 12.60 15.18 -0.91
N LEU A 227 12.77 15.90 -2.02
CA LEU A 227 13.51 17.16 -2.06
C LEU A 227 12.55 18.34 -2.18
N GLY A 228 12.64 19.28 -1.23
CA GLY A 228 12.09 20.62 -1.39
C GLY A 228 13.08 21.50 -2.16
N TYR A 229 12.59 22.37 -3.04
CA TYR A 229 13.41 23.24 -3.89
C TYR A 229 13.04 24.72 -3.74
N ALA A 230 14.03 25.56 -3.46
CA ALA A 230 13.87 27.02 -3.55
C ALA A 230 13.85 27.46 -5.03
N GLN A 231 12.66 27.60 -5.62
CA GLN A 231 12.46 27.96 -7.03
C GLN A 231 11.68 29.26 -7.22
#